data_AF-A0A7W0FCQ6-F1
#
_entry.id   AF-A0A7W0FCQ6-F1
#
_cell.length_a   1.000
_cell.length_b   1.000
_cell.length_c   1.000
_cell.angle_alpha   90.00
_cell.angle_beta   90.00
_cell.angle_gamma   90.00
#
_symmetry.space_group_name_H-M   'P 1'
#
loop_
_entity.id
_entity.type
_entity.pdbx_description
1 polymer ?
#
loop_
_entity_poly.entity_id
_entity_poly.type
_entity_poly.pdbx_seq_one_letter_code
_entity_poly.pdbx_strand_id
1 'polypeptide(L)' 'AISKENWQKAYNLCKDVDEKDTPFIALSLELSMPVWTNDKSLTDGLKAKDFNQFISTEQLMSTE' A
#
# COMPACT_ATOMS: atom_id res chain seq x y z
N ALA A 1 -2.24 -5.47 17.07
CA ALA A 1 -1.30 -6.12 16.13
C ALA A 1 -2.08 -6.42 14.84
N ILE A 2 -1.43 -6.41 13.67
CA ILE A 2 -2.09 -6.64 12.37
C ILE A 2 -2.61 -8.08 12.29
N SER A 3 -3.83 -8.27 11.76
CA SER A 3 -4.44 -9.59 11.60
C SER A 3 -3.70 -10.46 10.58
N LYS A 4 -3.76 -11.78 10.77
CA LYS A 4 -3.13 -12.74 9.84
C LYS A 4 -3.73 -12.67 8.43
N GLU A 5 -5.02 -12.36 8.33
CA GLU A 5 -5.71 -12.15 7.06
C GLU A 5 -5.13 -10.96 6.30
N ASN A 6 -4.96 -9.81 6.97
CA ASN A 6 -4.37 -8.62 6.34
C ASN A 6 -2.90 -8.84 5.96
N TRP A 7 -2.14 -9.59 6.76
CA TRP A 7 -0.79 -10.03 6.37
C TRP A 7 -0.78 -10.85 5.09
N GLN A 8 -1.66 -11.86 5.00
CA GLN A 8 -1.72 -12.72 3.82
C GLN A 8 -2.18 -11.94 2.58
N LYS A 9 -3.15 -11.04 2.74
CA LYS A 9 -3.65 -10.18 1.67
C LYS A 9 -2.55 -9.23 1.18
N ALA A 10 -1.86 -8.56 2.09
CA ALA A 10 -0.74 -7.69 1.76
C ALA A 10 0.39 -8.45 1.05
N TYR A 11 0.75 -9.65 1.53
CA TYR A 11 1.78 -10.46 0.89
C TYR A 11 1.40 -10.85 -0.54
N ASN A 12 0.15 -11.25 -0.77
CA ASN A 12 -0.34 -11.60 -2.10
C ASN A 12 -0.35 -10.41 -3.07
N LEU A 13 -0.54 -9.20 -2.55
CA LEU A 13 -0.45 -7.97 -3.32
C LEU A 13 1.01 -7.65 -3.67
N CYS A 14 1.91 -7.75 -2.69
CA CYS A 14 3.31 -7.30 -2.77
C CYS A 14 4.27 -8.31 -3.42
N LYS A 15 4.05 -9.63 -3.30
CA LYS A 15 5.02 -10.67 -3.71
C LYS A 15 5.53 -10.60 -5.15
N ASP A 16 4.72 -10.07 -6.07
CA ASP A 16 5.08 -9.95 -7.50
C ASP A 16 5.52 -8.52 -7.89
N VAL A 17 5.55 -7.59 -6.92
CA VAL A 17 5.85 -6.16 -7.11
C VAL A 17 7.08 -5.78 -6.27
N ASP A 18 6.92 -5.72 -4.95
CA ASP A 18 7.99 -5.61 -3.96
C ASP A 18 7.55 -6.26 -2.64
N GLU A 19 8.08 -7.44 -2.34
CA GLU A 19 7.75 -8.19 -1.12
C GLU A 19 8.06 -7.39 0.16
N LYS A 20 9.06 -6.50 0.14
CA LYS A 20 9.48 -5.74 1.32
C LYS A 20 8.43 -4.73 1.77
N ASP A 21 7.52 -4.32 0.88
CA ASP A 21 6.45 -3.38 1.21
C ASP A 21 5.23 -4.04 1.88
N THR A 22 5.23 -5.37 1.99
CA THR A 22 4.16 -6.14 2.65
C THR A 22 3.76 -5.58 4.03
N PRO A 23 4.68 -5.19 4.94
CA PRO A 23 4.29 -4.67 6.25
C PRO A 23 3.52 -3.35 6.17
N PHE A 24 3.85 -2.47 5.22
CA PHE A 24 3.18 -1.18 5.06
C PHE A 24 1.77 -1.34 4.48
N ILE A 25 1.63 -2.21 3.48
CA ILE A 25 0.32 -2.54 2.91
C ILE A 25 -0.56 -3.27 3.96
N ALA A 26 0.02 -4.17 4.74
CA ALA A 26 -0.70 -4.87 5.81
C ALA A 26 -1.21 -3.90 6.88
N LEU A 27 -0.40 -2.90 7.25
CA LEU A 27 -0.81 -1.85 8.18
C LEU A 27 -1.92 -0.97 7.60
N SER A 28 -1.81 -0.59 6.33
CA SER A 28 -2.84 0.17 5.62
C SER A 28 -4.18 -0.55 5.58
N LEU A 29 -4.17 -1.86 5.30
CA LEU A 29 -5.38 -2.68 5.31
C LEU A 29 -5.99 -2.79 6.71
N GLU A 30 -5.16 -2.97 7.74
CA GLU A 30 -5.62 -3.06 9.12
C GLU A 30 -6.26 -1.76 9.61
N LEU A 31 -5.67 -0.61 9.26
CA LEU A 31 -6.15 0.70 9.68
C LEU A 31 -7.18 1.30 8.70
N SER A 32 -7.42 0.65 7.55
CA SER A 32 -8.21 1.19 6.44
C SER A 32 -7.75 2.60 6.03
N MET A 33 -6.43 2.85 6.04
CA MET A 33 -5.83 4.14 5.69
C MET A 33 -4.96 4.04 4.44
N PRO A 34 -4.83 5.11 3.65
CA PRO A 34 -3.93 5.11 2.51
C PRO A 34 -2.45 5.06 2.90
N VAL A 35 -1.65 4.45 2.03
CA VAL A 35 -0.18 4.42 2.14
C VAL A 35 0.38 5.66 1.48
N TRP A 36 1.15 6.44 2.23
CA TRP A 36 1.95 7.50 1.63
C TRP A 36 3.17 6.89 0.94
N THR A 37 3.28 7.09 -0.37
CA THR A 37 4.44 6.69 -1.16
C THR A 37 4.54 7.55 -2.41
N ASN A 38 5.76 7.76 -2.89
CA ASN A 38 6.03 8.37 -4.19
C ASN A 38 6.64 7.37 -5.18
N ASP A 39 6.66 6.09 -4.82
CA ASP A 39 7.12 5.01 -5.70
C ASP A 39 6.02 4.66 -6.72
N LYS A 40 6.30 5.03 -7.97
CA LYS A 40 5.40 4.78 -9.11
C LYS A 40 5.32 3.30 -9.48
N SER A 41 6.42 2.58 -9.38
CA SER A 41 6.47 1.15 -9.71
C SER A 41 5.61 0.34 -8.73
N LEU A 42 5.72 0.66 -7.43
CA LEU A 42 4.89 0.04 -6.39
C LEU A 42 3.41 0.39 -6.59
N THR A 43 3.10 1.68 -6.77
CA THR A 43 1.71 2.11 -6.92
C THR A 43 1.05 1.55 -8.17
N ASP A 44 1.72 1.55 -9.31
CA ASP A 44 1.14 1.02 -10.56
C ASP A 44 0.98 -0.51 -10.49
N GLY A 45 1.96 -1.22 -9.90
CA GLY A 45 1.86 -2.66 -9.68
C GLY A 45 0.72 -3.07 -8.76
N LEU A 46 0.46 -2.28 -7.71
CA LEU A 46 -0.62 -2.52 -6.76
C LEU A 46 -2.00 -2.05 -7.26
N LYS A 47 -2.06 -0.96 -8.03
CA LYS A 47 -3.30 -0.53 -8.73
C LYS A 47 -3.78 -1.59 -9.72
N ALA A 48 -2.87 -2.25 -10.43
CA ALA A 48 -3.21 -3.37 -11.32
C ALA A 48 -3.79 -4.59 -10.56
N LYS A 49 -3.61 -4.64 -9.23
CA LYS A 49 -4.16 -5.66 -8.32
C LYS A 49 -5.31 -5.12 -7.46
N ASP A 50 -6.01 -4.09 -7.93
CA ASP A 50 -7.16 -3.43 -7.28
C ASP A 50 -6.86 -2.75 -5.93
N PHE A 51 -5.58 -2.47 -5.63
CA PHE A 51 -5.21 -1.69 -4.45
C PHE A 51 -4.91 -0.24 -4.85
N ASN A 52 -5.81 0.68 -4.48
CA ASN A 52 -5.76 2.09 -4.88
C ASN A 52 -5.57 3.08 -3.70
N GLN A 53 -5.27 2.56 -2.52
CA GLN A 53 -5.19 3.34 -1.28
C GLN A 53 -3.81 3.98 -1.12
N PHE A 54 -3.53 5.01 -1.92
CA PHE A 54 -2.26 5.72 -1.92
C PHE A 54 -2.41 7.22 -1.80
N ILE A 55 -1.43 7.85 -1.17
CA ILE A 55 -1.25 9.30 -1.16
C ILE A 55 0.16 9.60 -1.66
N SER A 56 0.30 10.52 -2.61
CA SER A 56 1.58 11.03 -3.06
C SER A 56 2.06 12.20 -2.22
N THR A 57 3.36 12.51 -2.27
CA THR A 57 3.91 13.70 -1.61
C THR A 57 3.30 14.98 -2.14
N GLU A 58 3.02 15.06 -3.44
CA GLU A 58 2.33 16.22 -4.04
C GLU A 58 0.96 16.44 -3.39
N GLN A 59 0.18 15.38 -3.19
CA GLN A 59 -1.13 15.47 -2.52
C GLN A 59 -1.01 15.89 -1.06
N LEU A 60 0.01 15.42 -0.33
CA LEU A 60 0.25 15.85 1.06
C LEU A 60 0.64 17.32 1.17
N MET A 61 1.46 17.80 0.22
CA MET A 61 1.95 19.18 0.22
C MET A 61 0.94 20.17 -0.35
N SER A 62 -0.08 19.67 -1.06
CA SER A 62 -1.15 20.48 -1.67
C SER A 62 -2.30 20.77 -0.69
N THR A 63 -2.18 20.41 0.58
CA THR A 63 -3.11 20.91 1.61
C THR A 63 -2.82 22.39 1.86
N GLU A 64 -3.72 23.25 1.38
CA GLU A 64 -3.80 24.68 1.71
C GLU A 64 -3.93 24.94 3.22
#